data_AF-A0A0L0SRJ3-F1
#
_entry.id   AF-A0A0L0SRJ3-F1
#
_cell.length_a   1.000
_cell.length_b   1.000
_cell.length_c   1.000
_cell.angle_alpha   90.00
_cell.angle_beta   90.00
_cell.angle_gamma   90.00
#
_symmetry.space_group_name_H-M   'P 1'
#
loop_
_entity.id
_entity.type
_entity.pdbx_description
1 polymer ?
#
loop_
_entity_poly.entity_id
_entity_poly.type
_entity_poly.pdbx_seq_one_letter_code
_entity_poly.pdbx_strand_id
1 'polypeptide(L)'
;MDAVMDPPSVPLAVESLDFRLVWRGRDPFRLDETYIKMLSLLPAPTRALHIRIPEWSTKSTLPLSQLLTSPTLRDVKLIATSPRALDPIFISWLDVTSFALHQIAPTSLVLTQCLPSRLLAKRTDAKWTLPRTITYLDLGSNGLTAGDLAFLQPRLPPRLRDLDLSRNQFHKVVTPLPESLRA
;
A
#
# COMPACT_ATOMS: atom_id res chain seq x y z
N MET A 1 39.57 -6.38 -39.42
CA MET A 1 38.72 -7.21 -38.53
C MET A 1 37.84 -6.23 -37.79
N ASP A 2 36.66 -5.97 -38.34
CA ASP A 2 35.73 -5.02 -37.75
C ASP A 2 35.00 -5.68 -36.58
N ALA A 3 35.10 -5.06 -35.40
CA ALA A 3 34.41 -5.53 -34.21
C ALA A 3 32.90 -5.38 -34.43
N VAL A 4 32.20 -6.50 -34.53
CA VAL A 4 30.74 -6.54 -34.49
C VAL A 4 30.33 -6.09 -33.09
N MET A 5 29.90 -4.83 -32.95
CA MET A 5 29.26 -4.34 -31.73
C MET A 5 27.87 -4.98 -31.62
N ASP A 6 27.66 -5.77 -30.57
CA ASP A 6 26.32 -6.27 -30.24
C ASP A 6 25.38 -5.08 -30.00
N PRO A 7 24.15 -5.13 -30.53
CA PRO A 7 23.17 -4.08 -30.33
C PRO A 7 22.85 -3.93 -28.83
N PRO A 8 22.62 -2.70 -28.34
CA PRO A 8 22.29 -2.48 -26.94
C PRO A 8 21.03 -3.25 -26.56
N SER A 9 21.14 -4.16 -25.58
CA SER A 9 20.00 -4.90 -25.06
C SER A 9 19.04 -3.91 -24.38
N VAL A 10 17.83 -3.77 -24.93
CA VAL A 10 16.79 -2.97 -24.28
C VAL A 10 16.33 -3.73 -23.03
N PRO A 11 16.46 -3.14 -21.83
CA PRO A 11 16.01 -3.81 -20.61
C PRO A 11 14.48 -3.99 -20.66
N LEU A 12 14.02 -5.19 -20.33
CA LEU A 12 12.59 -5.47 -20.19
C LEU A 12 12.03 -4.61 -19.04
N ALA A 13 11.15 -3.67 -19.35
CA ALA A 13 10.45 -2.86 -18.38
C ALA A 13 9.02 -3.37 -18.20
N VAL A 14 8.60 -3.57 -16.95
CA VAL A 14 7.20 -3.91 -16.63
C VAL A 14 6.47 -2.63 -16.29
N GLU A 15 5.48 -2.25 -17.11
CA GLU A 15 4.70 -1.03 -16.86
C GLU A 15 3.72 -1.23 -15.70
N SER A 16 2.96 -2.32 -15.72
CA SER A 16 1.92 -2.62 -14.74
C SER A 16 2.05 -4.04 -14.25
N LEU A 17 1.91 -4.24 -12.94
CA LEU A 17 1.99 -5.54 -12.30
C LEU A 17 0.73 -5.78 -11.46
N ASP A 18 -0.05 -6.78 -11.87
CA ASP A 18 -1.19 -7.31 -11.15
C ASP A 18 -0.83 -8.67 -10.55
N PHE A 19 -0.65 -8.74 -9.23
CA PHE A 19 -0.38 -9.97 -8.51
C PHE A 19 -1.54 -10.34 -7.61
N ARG A 20 -2.12 -11.53 -7.83
CA ARG A 20 -3.21 -12.05 -7.02
C ARG A 20 -2.87 -13.44 -6.49
N LEU A 21 -2.75 -13.55 -5.18
CA LEU A 21 -2.62 -14.82 -4.49
C LEU A 21 -3.97 -15.29 -3.96
N VAL A 22 -4.41 -16.47 -4.40
CA VAL A 22 -5.62 -17.13 -3.89
C VAL A 22 -5.20 -18.37 -3.13
N TRP A 23 -5.36 -18.35 -1.81
CA TRP A 23 -5.13 -19.52 -0.98
C TRP A 23 -6.41 -20.30 -0.75
N ARG A 24 -6.33 -21.63 -0.88
CA ARG A 24 -7.45 -22.56 -0.60
C ARG A 24 -7.12 -23.57 0.50
N GLY A 25 -5.95 -23.48 1.12
CA GLY A 25 -5.53 -24.40 2.17
C GLY A 25 -6.15 -24.05 3.54
N ARG A 26 -6.20 -25.03 4.45
CA ARG A 26 -6.67 -24.82 5.83
C ARG A 26 -5.60 -24.22 6.74
N ASP A 27 -4.33 -24.36 6.38
CA ASP A 27 -3.19 -23.90 7.17
C ASP A 27 -2.65 -22.57 6.64
N PRO A 28 -2.82 -21.46 7.37
CA PRO A 28 -2.33 -20.13 6.98
C PRO A 28 -0.81 -19.99 7.17
N PHE A 29 -0.18 -20.72 8.10
CA PHE A 29 1.22 -20.48 8.49
C PHE A 29 2.24 -20.90 7.42
N ARG A 30 1.90 -21.91 6.60
CA ARG A 30 2.74 -22.32 5.46
C ARG A 30 2.67 -21.35 4.29
N LEU A 31 1.73 -20.41 4.31
CA LEU A 31 1.55 -19.46 3.21
C LEU A 31 2.71 -18.49 3.13
N ASP A 32 3.15 -17.99 4.29
CA ASP A 32 4.12 -16.92 4.44
C ASP A 32 5.32 -17.11 3.51
N GLU A 33 6.08 -18.18 3.70
CA GLU A 33 7.34 -18.37 2.97
C GLU A 33 7.15 -18.47 1.46
N THR A 34 6.06 -19.09 1.01
CA THR A 34 5.83 -19.33 -0.42
C THR A 34 5.55 -18.02 -1.13
N TYR A 35 4.65 -17.19 -0.59
CA TYR A 35 4.32 -15.95 -1.28
C TYR A 35 5.39 -14.87 -1.10
N ILE A 36 6.13 -14.86 0.02
CA ILE A 36 7.27 -13.96 0.18
C ILE A 36 8.29 -14.22 -0.93
N LYS A 37 8.62 -15.49 -1.18
CA LYS A 37 9.50 -15.88 -2.31
C LYS A 37 8.92 -15.43 -3.65
N MET A 38 7.62 -15.60 -3.87
CA MET A 38 6.97 -15.12 -5.10
C MET A 38 7.10 -13.61 -5.25
N LEU A 39 6.78 -12.82 -4.21
CA LEU A 39 6.88 -11.36 -4.22
C LEU A 39 8.32 -10.89 -4.52
N SER A 40 9.33 -11.57 -3.99
CA SER A 40 10.75 -11.25 -4.26
C SER A 40 11.19 -11.53 -5.71
N LEU A 41 10.44 -12.35 -6.45
CA LEU A 41 10.72 -12.66 -7.85
C LEU A 41 9.97 -11.73 -8.82
N LEU A 42 9.06 -10.91 -8.31
CA LEU A 42 8.30 -10.00 -9.16
C LEU A 42 9.19 -8.82 -9.59
N PRO A 43 9.13 -8.42 -10.88
CA PRO A 43 9.82 -7.22 -11.34
C PRO A 43 9.16 -5.96 -10.77
N ALA A 44 9.95 -4.92 -10.49
CA ALA A 44 9.41 -3.64 -10.04
C ALA A 44 8.67 -2.95 -11.19
N PRO A 45 7.35 -2.70 -11.08
CA PRO A 45 6.60 -2.04 -12.13
C PRO A 45 6.92 -0.53 -12.18
N THR A 46 6.74 0.09 -13.34
CA THR A 46 7.02 1.51 -13.52
C THR A 46 5.80 2.41 -13.40
N ARG A 47 4.57 1.90 -13.51
CA ARG A 47 3.35 2.72 -13.51
C ARG A 47 2.30 2.26 -12.50
N ALA A 48 1.98 0.97 -12.45
CA ALA A 48 0.96 0.44 -11.56
C ALA A 48 1.41 -0.84 -10.84
N LEU A 49 1.13 -0.91 -9.54
CA LEU A 49 1.38 -2.09 -8.70
C LEU A 49 0.11 -2.45 -7.95
N HIS A 50 -0.54 -3.56 -8.33
CA HIS A 50 -1.73 -4.06 -7.66
C HIS A 50 -1.42 -5.43 -7.06
N ILE A 51 -1.39 -5.51 -5.73
CA ILE A 51 -1.14 -6.74 -4.99
C ILE A 51 -2.36 -7.08 -4.16
N ARG A 52 -2.89 -8.27 -4.39
CA ARG A 52 -3.97 -8.86 -3.60
C ARG A 52 -3.51 -10.18 -2.99
N ILE A 53 -3.39 -10.22 -1.67
CA ILE A 53 -2.96 -11.42 -0.93
C ILE A 53 -3.92 -11.71 0.23
N PRO A 54 -3.89 -12.93 0.80
CA PRO A 54 -4.77 -13.26 1.92
C PRO A 54 -4.55 -12.39 3.15
N GLU A 55 -3.29 -12.24 3.55
CA GLU A 55 -2.86 -11.46 4.69
C GLU A 55 -1.48 -10.88 4.42
N TRP A 56 -1.22 -9.70 4.99
CA TRP A 56 0.10 -9.09 4.94
C TRP A 56 0.90 -9.51 6.18
N SER A 57 2.20 -9.73 6.00
CA SER A 57 3.11 -10.08 7.09
C SER A 57 4.32 -9.16 7.11
N THR A 58 5.02 -9.09 8.23
CA THR A 58 6.25 -8.28 8.34
C THR A 58 7.35 -8.76 7.39
N LYS A 59 7.38 -10.06 7.08
CA LYS A 59 8.33 -10.62 6.13
C LYS A 59 8.07 -10.16 4.69
N SER A 60 6.84 -9.73 4.38
CA SER A 60 6.49 -9.16 3.07
C SER A 60 6.93 -7.70 2.87
N THR A 61 7.39 -7.03 3.92
CA THR A 61 7.82 -5.61 3.88
C THR A 61 8.98 -5.39 2.92
N LEU A 62 10.03 -6.21 3.02
CA LEU A 62 11.22 -6.07 2.20
C LEU A 62 10.93 -6.32 0.71
N PRO A 63 10.30 -7.45 0.30
CA PRO A 63 9.91 -7.65 -1.11
C PRO A 63 9.00 -6.53 -1.63
N LEU A 64 8.02 -6.10 -0.82
CA LEU A 64 7.13 -5.02 -1.23
C LEU A 64 7.89 -3.70 -1.42
N SER A 65 8.83 -3.37 -0.52
CA SER A 65 9.63 -2.15 -0.65
C SER A 65 10.45 -2.14 -1.95
N GLN A 66 10.93 -3.30 -2.40
CA GLN A 66 11.63 -3.44 -3.68
C GLN A 66 10.72 -3.17 -4.88
N LEU A 67 9.45 -3.60 -4.81
CA LEU A 67 8.44 -3.31 -5.84
C LEU A 67 8.00 -1.83 -5.86
N LEU A 68 8.16 -1.13 -4.73
CA LEU A 68 7.86 0.29 -4.57
C LEU A 68 9.09 1.19 -4.78
N THR A 69 10.07 0.77 -5.57
CA THR A 69 11.30 1.57 -5.84
C THR A 69 11.16 2.50 -7.05
N SER A 70 10.20 2.26 -7.93
CA SER A 70 10.14 3.00 -9.20
C SER A 70 9.57 4.43 -9.00
N PRO A 71 10.33 5.49 -9.35
CA PRO A 71 9.88 6.87 -9.16
C PRO A 71 8.71 7.26 -10.07
N THR A 72 8.45 6.48 -11.13
CA THR A 72 7.34 6.69 -12.06
C THR A 72 6.05 6.00 -11.59
N LEU A 73 6.08 5.19 -10.52
CA LEU A 73 4.92 4.46 -10.03
C LEU A 73 3.82 5.44 -9.57
N ARG A 74 2.62 5.32 -10.17
CA ARG A 74 1.50 6.25 -9.96
C ARG A 74 0.31 5.64 -9.25
N ASP A 75 0.05 4.35 -9.49
CA ASP A 75 -1.12 3.66 -8.97
C ASP A 75 -0.69 2.46 -8.13
N VAL A 76 -0.96 2.52 -6.83
CA VAL A 76 -0.59 1.46 -5.87
C VAL A 76 -1.85 0.94 -5.22
N LYS A 77 -2.11 -0.36 -5.36
CA LYS A 77 -3.25 -1.04 -4.73
C LYS A 77 -2.78 -2.23 -3.94
N LEU A 78 -2.92 -2.15 -2.62
CA LEU A 78 -2.54 -3.20 -1.69
C LEU A 78 -3.83 -3.67 -1.00
N ILE A 79 -4.16 -4.94 -1.18
CA ILE A 79 -5.43 -5.51 -0.73
C ILE A 79 -5.15 -6.81 0.03
N ALA A 80 -5.53 -6.84 1.31
CA ALA A 80 -5.71 -8.12 2.00
C ALA A 80 -7.13 -8.65 1.78
N THR A 81 -7.32 -9.96 1.83
CA THR A 81 -8.67 -10.57 1.75
C THR A 81 -9.17 -11.12 3.07
N SER A 82 -8.30 -11.24 4.06
CA SER A 82 -8.62 -11.76 5.39
C SER A 82 -8.53 -10.62 6.40
N PRO A 83 -9.63 -10.28 7.10
CA PRO A 83 -9.63 -9.26 8.15
C PRO A 83 -9.07 -9.80 9.48
N ARG A 84 -8.23 -10.84 9.45
CA ARG A 84 -7.62 -11.39 10.67
C ARG A 84 -6.93 -10.26 11.42
N ALA A 85 -6.98 -10.36 12.76
CA ALA A 85 -6.31 -9.42 13.63
C ALA A 85 -4.85 -9.31 13.18
N LEU A 86 -4.51 -8.19 12.55
CA LEU A 86 -3.15 -7.93 12.10
C LEU A 86 -2.27 -8.03 13.35
N ASP A 87 -1.25 -8.87 13.25
CA ASP A 87 -0.27 -9.05 14.30
C ASP A 87 0.27 -7.67 14.74
N PRO A 88 0.41 -7.36 16.04
CA PRO A 88 1.08 -6.14 16.49
C PRO A 88 2.44 -5.88 15.83
N ILE A 89 3.13 -6.88 15.30
CA ILE A 89 4.39 -6.72 14.57
C ILE A 89 4.15 -6.06 13.19
N PHE A 90 2.93 -6.14 12.65
CA PHE A 90 2.52 -5.58 11.36
C PHE A 90 2.75 -4.06 11.21
N ILE A 91 2.95 -3.34 12.29
CA ILE A 91 3.20 -1.90 12.31
C ILE A 91 4.48 -1.50 11.58
N SER A 92 5.53 -2.35 11.59
CA SER A 92 6.76 -2.05 10.84
C SER A 92 6.50 -1.92 9.33
N TRP A 93 5.41 -2.53 8.86
CA TRP A 93 4.96 -2.37 7.47
C TRP A 93 4.49 -0.97 7.18
N LEU A 94 3.77 -0.29 8.08
CA LEU A 94 3.34 1.09 7.86
C LEU A 94 4.50 2.07 7.81
N ASP A 95 5.54 1.88 8.62
CA ASP A 95 6.72 2.73 8.60
C ASP A 95 7.54 2.51 7.32
N VAL A 96 7.80 1.24 6.95
CA VAL A 96 8.54 0.89 5.74
C VAL A 96 7.78 1.33 4.48
N THR A 97 6.48 1.07 4.42
CA THR A 97 5.64 1.50 3.30
C THR A 97 5.54 3.01 3.25
N SER A 98 5.39 3.70 4.38
CA SER A 98 5.38 5.17 4.37
C SER A 98 6.68 5.71 3.79
N PHE A 99 7.83 5.22 4.26
CA PHE A 99 9.13 5.63 3.71
C PHE A 99 9.23 5.35 2.21
N ALA A 100 8.89 4.14 1.76
CA ALA A 100 8.90 3.78 0.34
C ALA A 100 7.94 4.66 -0.48
N LEU A 101 6.71 4.86 0.02
CA LEU A 101 5.68 5.70 -0.59
C LEU A 101 6.10 7.17 -0.72
N HIS A 102 7.03 7.68 0.10
CA HIS A 102 7.57 9.03 -0.05
C HIS A 102 8.68 9.12 -1.12
N GLN A 103 9.35 8.00 -1.42
CA GLN A 103 10.32 7.94 -2.51
C GLN A 103 9.63 7.87 -3.88
N ILE A 104 8.45 7.25 -3.90
CA ILE A 104 7.60 7.22 -5.08
C ILE A 104 6.57 8.35 -5.00
N ALA A 105 6.09 8.82 -6.13
CA ALA A 105 5.14 9.94 -6.19
C ALA A 105 3.76 9.43 -6.66
N PRO A 106 3.10 8.54 -5.89
CA PRO A 106 1.83 7.96 -6.31
C PRO A 106 0.75 9.03 -6.32
N THR A 107 -0.14 8.91 -7.29
CA THR A 107 -1.35 9.74 -7.40
C THR A 107 -2.59 9.00 -6.92
N SER A 108 -2.56 7.67 -6.95
CA SER A 108 -3.62 6.77 -6.50
C SER A 108 -3.06 5.76 -5.51
N LEU A 109 -3.69 5.66 -4.34
CA LEU A 109 -3.33 4.71 -3.29
C LEU A 109 -4.59 4.01 -2.75
N VAL A 110 -4.65 2.69 -2.90
CA VAL A 110 -5.68 1.83 -2.31
C VAL A 110 -5.04 0.93 -1.26
N LEU A 111 -5.53 1.00 -0.04
CA LEU A 111 -5.09 0.19 1.09
C LEU A 111 -6.32 -0.48 1.70
N THR A 112 -6.79 -1.60 1.15
CA THR A 112 -7.98 -2.30 1.66
C THR A 112 -7.57 -3.43 2.61
N GLN A 113 -8.14 -3.47 3.82
CA GLN A 113 -7.78 -4.43 4.87
C GLN A 113 -6.26 -4.45 5.19
N CYS A 114 -5.61 -3.31 5.01
CA CYS A 114 -4.17 -3.14 5.20
C CYS A 114 -3.83 -2.34 6.46
N LEU A 115 -4.78 -1.61 7.04
CA LEU A 115 -4.56 -0.75 8.18
C LEU A 115 -5.26 -1.36 9.40
N PRO A 116 -4.53 -1.76 10.46
CA PRO A 116 -5.18 -2.22 11.68
C PRO A 116 -5.86 -1.05 12.38
N SER A 117 -7.14 -1.21 12.69
CA SER A 117 -7.88 -0.24 13.50
C SER A 117 -7.23 -0.04 14.86
N ARG A 118 -7.32 1.19 15.40
CA ARG A 118 -6.77 1.59 16.72
C ARG A 118 -5.24 1.53 16.86
N LEU A 119 -4.52 1.04 15.86
CA LEU A 119 -3.06 0.94 15.89
C LEU A 119 -2.38 2.12 15.20
N LEU A 120 -2.98 2.70 14.16
CA LEU A 120 -2.44 3.88 13.45
C LEU A 120 -1.95 4.96 14.42
N ALA A 121 -2.86 5.57 15.19
CA ALA A 121 -2.51 6.66 16.09
C ALA A 121 -1.53 6.28 17.21
N LYS A 122 -1.50 5.01 17.62
CA LYS A 122 -0.67 4.53 18.73
C LYS A 122 0.77 4.23 18.30
N ARG A 123 1.02 4.06 17.01
CA ARG A 123 2.18 3.32 16.53
C ARG A 123 2.91 3.98 15.36
N THR A 124 2.28 4.94 14.71
CA THR A 124 2.99 5.84 13.78
C THR A 124 3.46 7.10 14.52
N ASP A 125 4.60 7.65 14.15
CA ASP A 125 5.09 8.95 14.64
C ASP A 125 4.06 10.08 14.33
N ALA A 126 4.00 11.10 15.17
CA ALA A 126 3.26 12.32 14.88
C ALA A 126 3.66 12.97 13.53
N LYS A 127 4.89 12.76 13.07
CA LYS A 127 5.42 13.19 11.77
C LYS A 127 5.01 12.31 10.59
N TRP A 128 4.37 11.16 10.84
CA TRP A 128 3.88 10.31 9.77
C TRP A 128 2.85 11.07 8.93
N THR A 129 3.04 11.09 7.61
CA THR A 129 2.16 11.74 6.63
C THR A 129 1.98 10.86 5.41
N LEU A 130 0.91 11.10 4.65
CA LEU A 130 0.78 10.52 3.31
C LEU A 130 1.55 11.36 2.28
N PRO A 131 2.02 10.74 1.17
CA PRO A 131 2.62 11.48 0.07
C PRO A 131 1.70 12.59 -0.45
N ARG A 132 2.24 13.81 -0.57
CA ARG A 132 1.47 15.01 -0.97
C ARG A 132 0.93 14.94 -2.41
N THR A 133 1.41 14.00 -3.22
CA THR A 133 1.02 13.79 -4.61
C THR A 133 -0.27 12.99 -4.77
N ILE A 134 -0.73 12.32 -3.72
CA ILE A 134 -1.94 11.50 -3.76
C ILE A 134 -3.16 12.40 -3.98
N THR A 135 -3.93 12.07 -5.01
CA THR A 135 -5.21 12.69 -5.35
C THR A 135 -6.38 11.76 -5.12
N TYR A 136 -6.16 10.45 -5.14
CA TYR A 136 -7.15 9.40 -4.84
C TYR A 136 -6.64 8.50 -3.72
N LEU A 137 -7.40 8.38 -2.64
CA LEU A 137 -7.07 7.55 -1.49
C LEU A 137 -8.26 6.67 -1.10
N ASP A 138 -8.07 5.36 -1.15
CA ASP A 138 -9.06 4.38 -0.68
C ASP A 138 -8.53 3.68 0.58
N LEU A 139 -9.19 3.95 1.70
CA LEU A 139 -8.97 3.29 2.99
C LEU A 139 -10.21 2.48 3.41
N GLY A 140 -10.97 1.97 2.45
CA GLY A 140 -12.16 1.17 2.68
C GLY A 140 -11.85 -0.16 3.38
N SER A 141 -12.81 -0.64 4.16
CA SER A 141 -12.76 -1.95 4.83
C SER A 141 -11.54 -2.18 5.74
N ASN A 142 -11.00 -1.14 6.39
CA ASN A 142 -9.89 -1.26 7.35
C ASN A 142 -10.36 -1.34 8.81
N GLY A 143 -11.66 -1.27 9.05
CA GLY A 143 -12.22 -1.22 10.40
C GLY A 143 -11.85 0.06 11.17
N LEU A 144 -11.48 1.14 10.47
CA LEU A 144 -11.05 2.40 11.08
C LEU A 144 -12.13 2.94 12.02
N THR A 145 -11.69 3.44 13.17
CA THR A 145 -12.55 4.06 14.18
C THR A 145 -12.56 5.59 14.03
N ALA A 146 -13.43 6.27 14.79
CA ALA A 146 -13.44 7.73 14.82
C ALA A 146 -12.09 8.33 15.29
N GLY A 147 -11.38 7.65 16.21
CA GLY A 147 -10.06 8.08 16.67
C GLY A 147 -8.99 7.96 15.58
N ASP A 148 -9.04 6.90 14.78
CA ASP A 148 -8.15 6.74 13.62
C ASP A 148 -8.41 7.84 12.57
N LEU A 149 -9.68 8.19 12.35
CA LEU A 149 -10.04 9.24 11.41
C LEU A 149 -9.60 10.64 11.90
N ALA A 150 -9.75 10.94 13.20
CA ALA A 150 -9.24 12.17 13.79
C ALA A 150 -7.70 12.26 13.69
N PHE A 151 -7.01 11.13 13.77
CA PHE A 151 -5.56 11.07 13.53
C PHE A 151 -5.20 11.30 12.06
N LEU A 152 -5.93 10.70 11.13
CA LEU A 152 -5.69 10.81 9.69
C LEU A 152 -6.03 12.20 9.12
N GLN A 153 -7.06 12.86 9.64
CA GLN A 153 -7.57 14.14 9.13
C GLN A 153 -6.48 15.20 8.88
N PRO A 154 -5.63 15.59 9.85
CA PRO A 154 -4.58 16.58 9.61
C PRO A 154 -3.43 16.08 8.72
N ARG A 155 -3.45 14.80 8.34
CA ARG A 155 -2.40 14.11 7.55
C ARG A 155 -2.86 13.74 6.15
N LEU A 156 -4.10 14.07 5.79
CA LEU A 156 -4.60 13.88 4.45
C LEU A 156 -3.82 14.78 3.47
N PRO A 157 -3.48 14.29 2.27
CA PRO A 157 -2.82 15.10 1.26
C PRO A 157 -3.64 16.35 0.92
N PRO A 158 -3.03 17.54 0.81
CA PRO A 158 -3.78 18.78 0.55
C PRO A 158 -4.47 18.78 -0.83
N ARG A 159 -3.97 17.98 -1.78
CA ARG A 159 -4.53 17.82 -3.13
C ARG A 159 -5.47 16.63 -3.26
N LEU A 160 -5.86 16.00 -2.16
CA LEU A 160 -6.77 14.86 -2.17
C LEU A 160 -8.13 15.28 -2.73
N ARG A 161 -8.59 14.61 -3.79
CA ARG A 161 -9.86 14.89 -4.46
C ARG A 161 -10.91 13.84 -4.13
N ASP A 162 -10.47 12.60 -3.99
CA ASP A 162 -11.32 11.43 -3.81
C ASP A 162 -10.83 10.65 -2.58
N LEU A 163 -11.73 10.40 -1.64
CA LEU A 163 -11.46 9.67 -0.41
C LEU A 163 -12.55 8.62 -0.17
N ASP A 164 -12.19 7.35 -0.27
CA ASP A 164 -13.07 6.24 0.10
C ASP A 164 -12.77 5.79 1.54
N LEU A 165 -13.78 5.92 2.41
CA LEU A 165 -13.76 5.44 3.80
C LEU A 165 -14.87 4.41 4.06
N SER A 166 -15.44 3.82 3.01
CA SER A 166 -16.55 2.88 3.11
C SER A 166 -16.19 1.65 3.95
N ARG A 167 -17.21 1.05 4.58
CA ARG A 167 -17.08 -0.21 5.34
C ARG A 167 -16.05 -0.16 6.49
N ASN A 168 -15.91 1.00 7.12
CA ASN A 168 -15.15 1.17 8.36
C ASN A 168 -16.08 1.14 9.59
N GLN A 169 -15.55 1.41 10.80
CA GLN A 169 -16.28 1.27 12.08
C GLN A 169 -16.59 2.62 12.75
N PHE A 170 -16.51 3.73 12.03
CA PHE A 170 -16.95 5.02 12.55
C PHE A 170 -18.45 5.23 12.32
N HIS A 171 -19.12 5.78 13.33
CA HIS A 171 -20.55 6.09 13.33
C HIS A 171 -20.82 7.60 13.11
N LYS A 172 -19.76 8.39 13.02
CA LYS A 172 -19.78 9.84 12.77
C LYS A 172 -18.69 10.18 11.77
N VAL A 173 -19.02 11.04 10.81
CA VAL A 173 -18.03 11.67 9.92
C VAL A 173 -17.29 12.73 10.73
N VAL A 174 -15.96 12.72 10.66
CA VAL A 174 -15.12 13.75 11.29
C VAL A 174 -15.14 14.99 10.39
N THR A 175 -15.43 16.15 10.99
CA THR A 175 -15.42 17.46 10.34
C THR A 175 -14.31 18.34 10.93
N PRO A 176 -13.71 19.28 10.16
CA PRO A 176 -13.91 19.51 8.73
C PRO A 176 -13.11 18.53 7.84
N LEU A 177 -13.68 18.14 6.70
CA LEU A 177 -12.93 17.44 5.65
C LEU A 177 -12.08 18.46 4.86
N PRO A 178 -10.95 18.06 4.23
CA PRO A 178 -10.20 18.92 3.33
C PRO A 178 -11.09 19.60 2.28
N GLU A 179 -10.91 20.89 2.05
CA GLU A 179 -11.70 21.69 1.10
C GLU A 179 -11.61 21.20 -0.35
N SER A 180 -10.55 20.46 -0.68
CA SER A 180 -10.31 19.88 -2.00
C SER A 180 -11.09 18.60 -2.28
N LEU A 181 -11.71 17.98 -1.27
CA LEU A 181 -12.52 16.78 -1.44
C LEU A 181 -13.79 17.09 -2.21
N ARG A 182 -14.03 16.31 -3.25
CA ARG A 182 -15.26 16.38 -4.03
C ARG A 182 -16.33 15.57 -3.31
N ALA A 183 -17.53 16.14 -3.24
CA ALA A 183 -18.73 15.47 -2.74
C ALA A 183 -19.27 14.47 -3.77
#